data_AF-A0A5Y3Q394-F1
#
_entry.id   AF-A0A5Y3Q394-F1
#
_cell.length_a   1.000
_cell.length_b   1.000
_cell.length_c   1.000
_cell.angle_alpha   90.00
_cell.angle_beta   90.00
_cell.angle_gamma   90.00
#
_symmetry.space_group_name_H-M   'P 1'
#
loop_
_entity.id
_entity.type
_entity.pdbx_description
1 polymer ?
#
loop_
_entity_poly.entity_id
_entity_poly.type
_entity_poly.pdbx_seq_one_letter_code
_entity_poly.pdbx_strand_id
1 'polypeptide(L)' 'MAQEIELKFIVNHDAVNVLRNYLHTLGGEHHAPSQLLNIYYETPDNWLRRHHMGLRIRGENGCYEMTM' A
#
# COMPACT_ATOMS: atom_id res chain seq x y z
N MET A 1 2.61 -13.33 14.30
CA MET A 1 2.82 -12.76 12.95
C MET A 1 1.53 -12.96 12.17
N ALA A 2 0.96 -11.91 11.59
CA ALA A 2 -0.18 -12.05 10.68
C ALA A 2 0.37 -12.40 9.29
N GLN A 3 -0.30 -13.28 8.56
CA GLN A 3 0.05 -13.59 7.17
C GLN A 3 -0.76 -12.70 6.24
N GLU A 4 -0.08 -11.85 5.47
CA GLU A 4 -0.71 -11.06 4.40
C GLU A 4 -0.76 -11.90 3.11
N ILE A 5 -1.93 -11.97 2.47
CA ILE A 5 -2.13 -12.62 1.18
C ILE A 5 -2.85 -11.62 0.27
N GLU A 6 -2.16 -11.14 -0.76
CA GLU A 6 -2.66 -10.15 -1.71
C GLU A 6 -2.29 -10.46 -3.17
N LEU A 7 -3.05 -9.91 -4.12
CA LEU A 7 -2.76 -9.99 -5.56
C LEU A 7 -2.59 -8.58 -6.14
N LYS A 8 -1.42 -8.29 -6.71
CA LYS A 8 -1.07 -6.96 -7.20
C LYS A 8 -1.00 -6.92 -8.72
N PHE A 9 -1.67 -5.94 -9.32
CA PHE A 9 -1.60 -5.64 -10.75
C PHE A 9 -1.03 -4.24 -10.96
N ILE A 10 -0.16 -4.09 -11.95
CA ILE A 10 0.25 -2.77 -12.44
C ILE A 10 -0.82 -2.28 -13.41
N VAL A 11 -1.31 -1.06 -13.22
CA VAL A 11 -2.39 -0.48 -14.02
C VAL A 11 -1.79 0.53 -15.00
N ASN A 12 -2.10 0.38 -16.29
CA ASN A 12 -1.78 1.41 -17.28
C ASN A 12 -2.53 2.70 -16.91
N HIS A 13 -1.84 3.85 -16.94
CA HIS A 13 -2.38 5.15 -16.55
C HIS A 13 -3.72 5.46 -17.25
N ASP A 14 -3.81 5.21 -18.56
CA ASP A 14 -5.01 5.49 -19.36
C ASP A 14 -6.21 4.61 -18.97
N ALA A 15 -5.96 3.46 -18.33
CA ALA A 15 -6.99 2.52 -17.91
C ALA A 15 -7.55 2.80 -16.51
N VAL A 16 -6.99 3.73 -15.75
CA VAL A 16 -7.38 3.98 -14.34
C VAL A 16 -8.87 4.34 -14.22
N ASN A 17 -9.38 5.21 -15.09
CA ASN A 17 -10.79 5.61 -15.04
C ASN A 17 -11.73 4.46 -15.44
N VAL A 18 -11.34 3.66 -16.44
CA VAL A 18 -12.10 2.47 -16.87
C VAL A 18 -12.19 1.46 -15.73
N LEU A 19 -11.06 1.16 -15.09
CA LEU A 19 -10.99 0.25 -13.94
C LEU A 19 -11.82 0.77 -12.77
N ARG A 20 -11.71 2.06 -12.42
CA ARG A 20 -12.50 2.67 -11.35
C ARG A 20 -14.01 2.50 -11.61
N ASN A 21 -14.47 2.82 -12.82
CA ASN A 21 -15.88 2.68 -13.18
C ASN A 21 -16.35 1.23 -13.09
N TYR A 22 -15.53 0.28 -13.54
CA TYR A 22 -15.85 -1.15 -13.41
C TYR A 22 -15.93 -1.59 -11.94
N LEU A 23 -15.00 -1.18 -11.08
CA LEU A 23 -15.04 -1.52 -9.64
C LEU A 23 -16.31 -0.99 -8.96
N HIS A 24 -16.83 0.17 -9.38
CA HIS A 24 -18.10 0.71 -8.88
C HIS A 24 -19.33 -0.13 -9.25
N THR A 25 -19.26 -1.00 -10.26
CA THR A 25 -20.40 -1.86 -10.63
C THR A 25 -20.49 -3.13 -9.77
N LEU A 26 -19.49 -3.42 -8.93
CA LEU A 26 -19.42 -4.65 -8.15
C LEU A 26 -20.29 -4.63 -6.87
N GLY A 27 -20.84 -3.47 -6.50
CA GLY A 27 -21.79 -3.34 -5.38
C GLY A 27 -21.23 -3.56 -3.97
N GLY A 28 -19.91 -3.53 -3.81
CA GLY A 28 -19.26 -3.59 -2.49
C GLY A 28 -19.27 -2.25 -1.74
N GLU A 29 -18.81 -2.26 -0.49
CA GLU A 29 -18.59 -1.03 0.29
C GLU A 29 -17.51 -0.16 -0.35
N HIS A 30 -17.78 1.13 -0.46
CA HIS A 30 -16.89 2.10 -1.10
C HIS A 30 -16.38 3.13 -0.09
N HIS A 31 -15.07 3.36 -0.10
CA HIS A 31 -14.40 4.42 0.64
C HIS A 31 -13.74 5.41 -0.32
N ALA A 32 -13.86 6.71 -0.03
CA ALA A 32 -13.19 7.75 -0.80
C ALA A 32 -11.66 7.66 -0.68
N PRO A 33 -10.89 8.20 -1.64
CA PRO A 33 -9.43 8.18 -1.57
C PRO A 33 -8.90 8.88 -0.31
N SER A 34 -7.85 8.31 0.28
CA SER A 34 -7.11 8.86 1.41
C SER A 34 -5.61 8.92 1.09
N GLN A 35 -4.92 9.92 1.63
CA GLN A 35 -3.47 10.07 1.44
C GLN A 35 -2.72 9.24 2.48
N LEU A 36 -1.87 8.31 2.02
CA LEU A 36 -0.99 7.52 2.87
C LEU A 36 0.46 8.00 2.74
N LEU A 37 1.01 8.53 3.83
CA LEU A 37 2.41 8.95 3.91
C LEU A 37 3.25 7.79 4.44
N ASN A 38 4.36 7.45 3.79
CA ASN A 38 5.20 6.33 4.21
C ASN A 38 6.67 6.77 4.23
N ILE A 39 7.35 6.54 5.36
CA ILE A 39 8.81 6.67 5.48
C ILE A 39 9.38 5.27 5.71
N TYR A 40 10.33 4.89 4.86
CA TYR A 40 11.02 3.61 4.95
C TYR A 40 12.38 3.80 5.62
N TYR A 41 12.73 2.86 6.48
CA TYR A 41 13.98 2.86 7.22
C TYR A 41 14.84 1.68 6.74
N GLU A 42 16.15 1.91 6.72
CA GLU A 42 17.15 0.92 6.31
C GLU A 42 18.50 1.29 6.96
N THR A 43 19.39 0.32 7.09
CA THR A 43 20.77 0.55 7.54
C THR A 43 21.69 0.89 6.36
N PRO A 44 22.82 1.60 6.56
CA PRO A 44 23.74 1.92 5.46
C PRO A 44 24.27 0.70 4.69
N ASP A 45 24.28 -0.48 5.33
CA ASP A 45 24.72 -1.73 4.72
C ASP A 45 23.57 -2.54 4.07
N ASN A 46 22.34 -2.01 4.01
CA ASN A 46 21.15 -2.67 3.44
C ASN A 46 20.72 -3.95 4.18
N TRP A 47 20.72 -3.94 5.51
CA TRP A 47 20.47 -5.14 6.30
C TRP A 47 19.05 -5.69 6.11
N LEU A 48 18.00 -4.86 6.14
CA LEU A 48 16.62 -5.33 5.98
C LEU A 48 16.39 -5.90 4.58
N ARG A 49 16.89 -5.21 3.56
CA ARG A 49 16.80 -5.64 2.17
C ARG A 49 17.42 -7.01 1.93
N ARG A 50 18.59 -7.31 2.53
CA ARG A 50 19.25 -8.61 2.42
C ARG A 50 18.45 -9.76 3.04
N HIS A 51 17.53 -9.46 3.95
CA HIS A 51 16.63 -10.44 4.57
C HIS A 51 15.23 -10.43 3.94
N HIS A 52 15.04 -9.71 2.82
CA HIS A 52 13.74 -9.54 2.18
C HIS A 52 12.66 -8.96 3.12
N MET A 53 13.07 -8.11 4.06
CA MET A 53 12.19 -7.41 5.00
C MET A 53 12.12 -5.92 4.67
N GLY A 54 11.10 -5.23 5.18
CA GLY A 54 10.97 -3.78 5.06
C GLY A 54 10.31 -3.18 6.27
N LEU A 55 10.90 -2.12 6.83
CA LEU A 55 10.35 -1.38 7.96
C LEU A 55 9.83 -0.02 7.48
N ARG A 56 8.60 0.32 7.84
CA ARG A 56 8.02 1.64 7.58
C ARG A 56 7.23 2.19 8.76
N ILE A 57 7.14 3.51 8.80
CA ILE A 57 6.06 4.21 9.51
C ILE A 57 5.10 4.76 8.45
N ARG A 58 3.83 4.36 8.56
CA ARG A 58 2.71 4.88 7.76
C ARG A 58 1.94 5.90 8.57
N GLY A 59 1.67 7.06 7.96
CA GLY A 59 0.79 8.09 8.49
C GLY A 59 -0.46 8.24 7.63
N GLU A 60 -1.61 8.36 8.28
CA GLU A 60 -2.90 8.69 7.66
C GLU A 60 -3.65 9.67 8.59
N ASN A 61 -3.83 10.91 8.15
CA ASN A 61 -4.57 11.95 8.90
C ASN A 61 -4.13 12.13 10.36
N GLY A 62 -2.82 12.02 10.65
CA GLY A 62 -2.26 12.16 11.99
C GLY A 62 -2.30 10.89 12.85
N CYS A 63 -2.85 9.79 12.33
CA CYS A 63 -2.71 8.46 12.90
C CYS A 63 -1.47 7.77 12.32
N TYR A 64 -0.69 7.08 13.16
CA TYR A 64 0.57 6.47 12.76
C TYR A 64 0.63 5.00 13.12
N GLU A 65 1.15 4.19 12.18
CA GLU A 65 1.36 2.76 12.33
C GLU A 65 2.78 2.38 11.89
N MET A 66 3.44 1.52 12.66
CA MET A 66 4.70 0.90 12.28
C MET A 66 4.42 -0.51 11.73
N THR A 67 4.95 -0.82 10.55
CA THR A 67 4.83 -2.14 9.93
C THR A 67 6.22 -2.73 9.64
N MET A 68 6.38 -4.02 9.94
CA MET A 68 7.52 -4.88 9.58
C MET A 68 7.02 -6.05 8.75
#